data_AF-A0A8S4RK14-F1
#
_entry.id   AF-A0A8S4RK14-F1
#
_cell.length_a   1.000
_cell.length_b   1.000
_cell.length_c   1.000
_cell.angle_alpha   90.00
_cell.angle_beta   90.00
_cell.angle_gamma   90.00
#
_symmetry.space_group_name_H-M   'P 1'
#
loop_
_entity.id
_entity.type
_entity.pdbx_description
1 polymer ?
#
loop_
_entity_poly.entity_id
_entity_poly.type
_entity_poly.pdbx_seq_one_letter_code
_entity_poly.pdbx_strand_id
1 'polypeptide(L)'
;MQISLIYVGFWGPTLIVVESAATGDEGVAEGLTLVVASPQEWKDTHQYWGGPDCALIQLYPSFALVEHAPKMMYLNSCIRGYPKGLRAGSDPRKPLLAISEGFDSFTFKGVPYPLSAIEVWGCGEQSLRESQLEVKKWQVKEAERQRQVKISAADWIEHPDRYLLELAGRPQYNNSSK
;
A
#
# COMPACT_ATOMS: atom_id res chain seq x y z
N MET A 1 -14.28 -3.34 -3.60
CA MET A 1 -13.37 -2.18 -3.72
C MET A 1 -11.98 -2.69 -4.04
N GLN A 2 -11.56 -2.58 -5.30
CA GLN A 2 -10.28 -3.15 -5.77
C GLN A 2 -9.15 -2.17 -5.47
N ILE A 3 -8.72 -2.10 -4.20
CA ILE A 3 -7.47 -1.45 -3.86
C ILE A 3 -6.37 -2.36 -4.40
N SER A 4 -5.80 -2.00 -5.55
CA SER A 4 -4.65 -2.70 -6.10
C SER A 4 -3.43 -2.37 -5.24
N LEU A 5 -3.32 -3.04 -4.08
CA LEU A 5 -2.20 -2.96 -3.10
C LEU A 5 -0.81 -3.07 -3.76
N ILE A 6 -0.74 -3.65 -4.96
CA ILE A 6 0.44 -3.79 -5.80
C ILE A 6 1.11 -2.42 -6.13
N TYR A 7 0.36 -1.31 -6.13
CA TYR A 7 0.88 0.02 -6.46
C TYR A 7 1.44 0.80 -5.27
N VAL A 8 1.12 0.44 -4.03
CA VAL A 8 1.70 1.08 -2.84
C VAL A 8 3.20 0.74 -2.72
N GLY A 9 3.67 -0.32 -3.39
CA GLY A 9 5.10 -0.65 -3.54
C GLY A 9 5.74 -0.12 -4.83
N PHE A 10 5.08 0.77 -5.58
CA PHE A 10 5.64 1.33 -6.81
C PHE A 10 6.80 2.29 -6.50
N TRP A 11 7.93 2.06 -7.14
CA TRP A 11 9.13 2.90 -7.02
C TRP A 11 9.09 3.97 -8.11
N GLY A 12 8.62 5.17 -7.75
CA GLY A 12 8.56 6.30 -8.66
C GLY A 12 7.35 7.21 -8.44
N PRO A 13 7.10 8.16 -9.36
CA PRO A 13 6.00 9.09 -9.26
C PRO A 13 4.66 8.37 -9.39
N THR A 14 3.68 8.80 -8.61
CA THR A 14 2.33 8.23 -8.60
C THR A 14 1.25 9.31 -8.63
N LEU A 15 0.12 8.98 -9.27
CA LEU A 15 -1.12 9.74 -9.24
C LEU A 15 -2.16 8.94 -8.46
N ILE A 16 -2.75 9.57 -7.45
CA ILE A 16 -3.75 8.95 -6.58
C ILE A 16 -5.07 9.64 -6.87
N VAL A 17 -6.03 8.91 -7.44
CA VAL A 17 -7.37 9.40 -7.71
C VAL A 17 -8.28 8.94 -6.60
N VAL A 18 -9.01 9.87 -6.00
CA VAL A 18 -9.96 9.63 -4.90
C VAL A 18 -11.32 10.12 -5.35
N GLU A 19 -12.29 9.21 -5.38
CA GLU A 19 -13.65 9.49 -5.82
C GLU A 19 -14.62 9.24 -4.67
N SER A 20 -15.51 10.20 -4.44
CA SER A 20 -16.64 10.02 -3.53
C SER A 20 -17.84 9.42 -4.22
N ALA A 21 -18.68 8.72 -3.45
CA ALA A 21 -19.96 8.25 -3.94
C ALA A 21 -20.92 9.44 -4.05
N ALA A 22 -21.52 9.64 -5.23
CA ALA A 22 -22.62 10.59 -5.38
C ALA A 22 -23.85 10.03 -4.65
N THR A 23 -24.20 10.61 -3.51
CA THR A 23 -25.49 10.31 -2.85
C THR A 23 -26.59 11.02 -3.63
N GLY A 24 -27.13 10.32 -4.62
CA GLY A 24 -28.33 10.70 -5.33
C GLY A 24 -29.56 10.38 -4.50
N ASP A 25 -29.94 11.30 -3.61
CA ASP A 25 -31.33 11.47 -3.20
C ASP A 25 -31.58 12.95 -2.95
N GLU A 26 -32.78 13.42 -3.28
CA GLU A 26 -33.18 14.82 -3.49
C GLU A 26 -32.52 15.85 -2.54
N GLY A 27 -31.41 16.47 -2.97
CA GLY A 27 -30.85 17.64 -2.28
C GLY A 27 -29.32 17.75 -2.20
N VAL A 28 -28.61 17.57 -3.32
CA VAL A 28 -27.23 18.04 -3.57
C VAL A 28 -26.13 17.46 -2.67
N ALA A 29 -25.67 16.27 -3.02
CA ALA A 29 -24.26 15.90 -2.84
C ALA A 29 -23.66 15.67 -4.24
N GLU A 30 -23.13 16.74 -4.84
CA GLU A 30 -22.32 16.62 -6.04
C GLU A 30 -21.13 15.70 -5.73
N GLY A 31 -20.84 14.76 -6.62
CA GLY A 31 -19.63 13.94 -6.50
C GLY A 31 -18.39 14.82 -6.32
N LEU A 32 -17.35 14.26 -5.75
CA LEU A 32 -16.06 14.90 -5.54
C LEU A 32 -14.98 13.95 -6.05
N THR A 33 -14.17 14.45 -6.99
CA THR A 33 -13.00 13.73 -7.52
C THR A 33 -11.76 14.56 -7.22
N LEU A 34 -10.84 13.96 -6.48
CA LEU A 34 -9.56 14.55 -6.11
C LEU A 34 -8.42 13.74 -6.69
N VAL A 35 -7.31 14.42 -6.97
CA VAL A 35 -6.08 13.81 -7.43
C VAL A 35 -4.93 14.30 -6.58
N VAL A 36 -4.14 13.38 -6.06
CA VAL A 36 -2.86 13.67 -5.42
C VAL A 36 -1.73 13.23 -6.36
N ALA A 37 -0.91 14.17 -6.79
CA ALA A 37 0.31 13.90 -7.53
C ALA A 37 1.48 13.83 -6.54
N SER A 38 2.15 12.68 -6.49
CA SER A 38 3.38 12.49 -5.73
C SER A 38 4.53 12.19 -6.69
N PRO A 39 5.58 13.02 -6.77
CA PRO A 39 6.75 12.75 -7.59
C PRO A 39 7.65 11.66 -6.99
N GLN A 40 7.38 11.24 -5.75
CA GLN A 40 8.19 10.27 -5.00
C GLN A 40 7.40 8.99 -4.71
N GLU A 41 8.16 7.93 -4.46
CA GLU A 41 7.67 6.64 -4.01
C GLU A 41 6.92 6.73 -2.67
N TRP A 42 6.04 5.76 -2.45
CA TRP A 42 5.26 5.66 -1.23
C TRP A 42 6.13 5.29 -0.03
N LYS A 43 5.86 5.95 1.10
CA LYS A 43 6.54 5.69 2.38
C LYS A 43 5.51 5.53 3.48
N ASP A 44 5.56 4.39 4.16
CA ASP A 44 4.81 4.17 5.39
C ASP A 44 5.62 4.75 6.56
N THR A 45 5.17 5.88 7.10
CA THR A 45 5.89 6.66 8.11
C THR A 45 4.96 7.55 8.92
N HIS A 46 5.38 7.87 10.14
CA HIS A 46 4.69 8.85 11.00
C HIS A 46 5.04 10.31 10.65
N GLN A 47 5.92 10.55 9.67
CA GLN A 47 6.33 11.88 9.24
C GLN A 47 5.82 12.18 7.83
N TYR A 48 5.45 13.44 7.61
CA TYR A 48 5.07 13.89 6.28
C TYR A 48 6.27 13.89 5.33
N TRP A 49 6.06 13.40 4.12
CA TRP A 49 7.04 13.22 3.05
C TRP A 49 6.51 13.78 1.72
N GLY A 50 7.32 13.73 0.66
CA GLY A 50 6.96 14.24 -0.66
C GLY A 50 7.85 15.39 -1.12
N GLY A 51 8.13 15.40 -2.42
CA GLY A 51 8.98 16.40 -3.07
C GLY A 51 8.28 17.74 -3.28
N PRO A 52 9.01 18.76 -3.78
CA PRO A 52 8.46 20.10 -4.03
C PRO A 52 7.32 20.12 -5.05
N ASP A 53 7.30 19.15 -5.97
CA ASP A 53 6.29 19.03 -7.04
C ASP A 53 5.06 18.19 -6.62
N CYS A 54 4.87 17.96 -5.31
CA CYS A 54 3.63 17.37 -4.82
C CYS A 54 2.46 18.34 -5.04
N ALA A 55 1.34 17.82 -5.51
CA ALA A 55 0.14 18.61 -5.75
C ALA A 55 -1.13 17.87 -5.32
N LEU A 56 -2.09 18.63 -4.81
CA LEU A 56 -3.47 18.21 -4.60
C LEU A 56 -4.36 19.00 -5.56
N ILE A 57 -5.09 18.29 -6.40
CA ILE A 57 -5.92 18.84 -7.46
C ILE A 57 -7.36 18.35 -7.25
N GLN A 58 -8.32 19.24 -7.38
CA GLN A 58 -9.73 18.90 -7.49
C GLN A 58 -10.08 18.84 -8.98
N LEU A 59 -10.65 17.73 -9.43
CA LEU A 59 -11.11 17.58 -10.82
C LEU A 59 -12.59 17.88 -10.98
N TYR A 60 -13.40 17.50 -9.99
CA TYR A 60 -14.85 17.65 -9.99
C TYR A 60 -15.32 18.03 -8.57
N PRO A 61 -16.35 18.89 -8.37
CA PRO A 61 -17.19 19.53 -9.40
C PRO A 61 -16.53 20.67 -10.18
N SER A 62 -15.46 21.27 -9.65
CA SER A 62 -14.69 22.32 -10.31
C SER A 62 -13.22 21.95 -10.37
N PHE A 63 -12.60 22.19 -11.52
CA PHE A 63 -11.19 21.97 -11.69
C PHE A 63 -10.39 23.07 -10.98
N ALA A 64 -9.61 22.69 -9.98
CA ALA A 64 -8.77 23.62 -9.23
C ALA A 64 -7.51 22.95 -8.69
N LEU A 65 -6.36 23.62 -8.81
CA LEU A 65 -5.18 23.28 -8.02
C LEU A 65 -5.44 23.72 -6.58
N VAL A 66 -5.62 22.74 -5.69
CA VAL A 66 -5.98 22.99 -4.29
C VAL A 66 -4.74 23.37 -3.49
N GLU A 67 -3.64 22.65 -3.70
CA GLU A 67 -2.37 22.92 -3.05
C GLU A 67 -1.20 22.37 -3.88
N HIS A 68 -0.06 23.05 -3.83
CA HIS A 68 1.21 22.60 -4.39
C HIS A 68 2.33 22.98 -3.42
N ALA A 69 2.93 21.99 -2.75
CA ALA A 69 3.90 22.21 -1.69
C ALA A 69 4.75 20.96 -1.41
N PRO A 70 5.97 21.11 -0.87
CA PRO A 70 6.75 19.97 -0.39
C PRO A 70 6.12 19.34 0.85
N LYS A 71 6.50 18.09 1.13
CA LYS A 71 6.11 17.36 2.36
C LYS A 71 4.60 17.30 2.59
N MET A 72 3.81 17.14 1.53
CA MET A 72 2.35 17.06 1.63
C MET A 72 1.83 15.66 1.94
N MET A 73 2.60 14.60 1.69
CA MET A 73 2.14 13.22 1.76
C MET A 73 2.33 12.63 3.14
N TYR A 74 1.39 11.83 3.60
CA TYR A 74 1.49 11.05 4.82
C TYR A 74 0.76 9.74 4.64
N LEU A 75 1.42 8.62 4.96
CA LEU A 75 0.77 7.32 5.01
C LEU A 75 1.26 6.62 6.27
N ASN A 76 0.32 6.19 7.10
CA ASN A 76 0.61 5.31 8.22
C ASN A 76 -0.39 4.15 8.23
N SER A 77 0.11 2.93 8.02
CA SER A 77 -0.75 1.74 8.06
C SER A 77 -0.70 0.99 9.40
N CYS A 78 0.43 1.05 10.11
CA CYS A 78 0.72 0.12 11.21
C CYS A 78 1.22 0.78 12.51
N ILE A 79 1.77 2.00 12.45
CA ILE A 79 2.40 2.64 13.61
C ILE A 79 1.30 3.10 14.58
N ARG A 80 1.31 2.52 15.78
CA ARG A 80 0.37 2.86 16.86
C ARG A 80 0.70 4.23 17.45
N GLY A 81 -0.32 4.90 17.98
CA GLY A 81 -0.18 6.23 18.60
C GLY A 81 -0.12 7.40 17.61
N TYR A 82 -0.04 7.12 16.30
CA TYR A 82 -0.15 8.11 15.24
C TYR A 82 -1.43 7.89 14.44
N PRO A 83 -1.95 8.94 13.77
CA PRO A 83 -3.14 8.78 12.96
C PRO A 83 -2.91 7.78 11.83
N LYS A 84 -3.91 6.96 11.53
CA LYS A 84 -3.80 5.96 10.47
C LYS A 84 -4.48 6.41 9.19
N GLY A 85 -4.09 5.80 8.08
CA GLY A 85 -4.61 6.08 6.75
C GLY A 85 -3.70 7.01 5.93
N LEU A 86 -4.24 7.48 4.81
CA LEU A 86 -3.55 8.36 3.86
C LEU A 86 -3.97 9.81 4.09
N ARG A 87 -3.02 10.74 4.08
CA ARG A 87 -3.31 12.18 4.15
C ARG A 87 -2.50 12.94 3.11
N ALA A 88 -3.09 14.02 2.61
CA ALA A 88 -2.42 15.01 1.79
C ALA A 88 -2.70 16.41 2.33
N GLY A 89 -1.65 17.23 2.44
CA GLY A 89 -1.73 18.61 2.90
C GLY A 89 -0.42 19.10 3.50
N SER A 90 -0.04 20.34 3.26
CA SER A 90 1.20 20.92 3.80
C SER A 90 1.17 21.15 5.32
N ASP A 91 -0.02 21.36 5.91
CA ASP A 91 -0.23 21.47 7.36
C ASP A 91 -0.62 20.11 7.97
N PRO A 92 0.25 19.47 8.77
CA PRO A 92 -0.06 18.20 9.42
C PRO A 92 -1.22 18.24 10.42
N ARG A 93 -1.52 19.43 10.98
CA ARG A 93 -2.60 19.60 11.96
C ARG A 93 -3.96 19.71 11.29
N LYS A 94 -3.98 20.19 10.05
CA LYS A 94 -5.19 20.39 9.25
C LYS A 94 -4.96 19.90 7.82
N PRO A 95 -4.83 18.57 7.62
CA PRO A 95 -4.66 18.01 6.28
C PRO A 95 -5.86 18.36 5.41
N LEU A 96 -5.59 18.71 4.15
CA LEU A 96 -6.64 19.07 3.19
C LEU A 96 -7.40 17.83 2.71
N LEU A 97 -6.73 16.68 2.63
CA LEU A 97 -7.31 15.38 2.35
C LEU A 97 -6.89 14.40 3.44
N ALA A 98 -7.83 13.66 4.01
CA ALA A 98 -7.55 12.58 4.94
C ALA A 98 -8.49 11.40 4.68
N ILE A 99 -7.93 10.26 4.30
CA ILE A 99 -8.63 9.00 4.09
C ILE A 99 -8.53 8.16 5.36
N SER A 100 -9.64 7.58 5.79
CA SER A 100 -9.70 6.71 6.97
C SER A 100 -8.89 5.42 6.78
N GLU A 101 -8.53 4.76 7.89
CA GLU A 101 -7.90 3.42 7.85
C GLU A 101 -8.80 2.37 7.16
N GLY A 102 -10.11 2.52 7.29
CA GLY A 102 -11.10 1.58 6.75
C GLY A 102 -11.34 1.71 5.25
N PHE A 103 -10.80 2.75 4.59
CA PHE A 103 -11.10 3.08 3.18
C PHE A 103 -12.61 3.09 2.88
N ASP A 104 -13.39 3.60 3.83
CA ASP A 104 -14.85 3.74 3.73
C ASP A 104 -15.26 5.20 3.45
N SER A 105 -14.42 6.14 3.87
CA SER A 105 -14.69 7.57 3.83
C SER A 105 -13.39 8.37 3.78
N PHE A 106 -13.52 9.62 3.36
CA PHE A 106 -12.44 10.59 3.43
C PHE A 106 -12.96 11.98 3.76
N THR A 107 -12.09 12.82 4.30
CA THR A 107 -12.38 14.23 4.58
C THR A 107 -11.62 15.10 3.60
N PHE A 108 -12.31 16.03 2.95
CA PHE A 108 -11.71 17.06 2.11
C PHE A 108 -12.05 18.46 2.64
N LYS A 109 -11.01 19.26 2.93
CA LYS A 109 -11.12 20.60 3.56
C LYS A 109 -11.98 20.63 4.83
N GLY A 110 -11.99 19.53 5.57
CA GLY A 110 -12.79 19.36 6.80
C GLY A 110 -14.21 18.82 6.59
N VAL A 111 -14.65 18.61 5.35
CA VAL A 111 -15.97 18.04 5.03
C VAL A 111 -15.83 16.54 4.74
N PRO A 112 -16.60 15.66 5.40
CA PRO A 112 -16.54 14.22 5.18
C PRO A 112 -17.32 13.81 3.91
N TYR A 113 -16.80 12.83 3.19
CA TYR A 113 -17.39 12.23 1.99
C TYR A 113 -17.30 10.69 2.07
N PRO A 114 -18.33 9.96 1.60
CA PRO A 114 -18.25 8.51 1.43
C PRO A 114 -17.26 8.18 0.31
N LEU A 115 -16.34 7.24 0.54
CA LEU A 115 -15.36 6.84 -0.45
C LEU A 115 -15.99 5.81 -1.41
N SER A 116 -16.00 6.12 -2.72
CA SER A 116 -16.45 5.20 -3.77
C SER A 116 -15.28 4.38 -4.29
N ALA A 117 -14.20 5.07 -4.68
CA ALA A 117 -13.03 4.47 -5.28
C ALA A 117 -11.75 5.20 -4.89
N ILE A 118 -10.67 4.44 -4.78
CA ILE A 118 -9.31 4.95 -4.73
C ILE A 118 -8.47 4.20 -5.75
N GLU A 119 -7.85 4.93 -6.66
CA GLU A 119 -7.00 4.38 -7.70
C GLU A 119 -5.60 4.97 -7.57
N VAL A 120 -4.59 4.12 -7.73
CA VAL A 120 -3.19 4.55 -7.70
C VAL A 120 -2.55 4.17 -9.01
N TRP A 121 -2.07 5.18 -9.73
CA TRP A 121 -1.44 5.07 -11.03
C TRP A 121 0.04 5.37 -10.90
N GLY A 122 0.90 4.45 -11.37
CA GLY A 122 2.34 4.71 -11.47
C GLY A 122 2.66 5.47 -12.76
N CYS A 123 3.36 6.59 -12.65
CA CYS A 123 3.66 7.51 -13.76
C CYS A 123 5.13 7.41 -14.21
N GLY A 124 5.75 6.24 -14.09
CA GLY A 124 7.14 6.03 -14.46
C GLY A 124 7.34 5.70 -15.95
N GLU A 125 8.59 5.82 -16.41
CA GLU A 125 9.02 5.35 -17.72
C GLU A 125 8.91 3.82 -17.84
N GLN A 126 8.83 3.31 -19.06
CA GLN A 126 8.77 1.87 -19.34
C GLN A 126 9.97 1.09 -18.75
N SER A 127 11.15 1.70 -18.75
CA SER A 127 12.38 1.17 -18.12
C SER A 127 12.20 0.87 -16.62
N LEU A 128 11.53 1.77 -15.88
CA LEU A 128 11.21 1.59 -14.47
C LEU A 128 10.20 0.47 -14.26
N ARG A 129 9.20 0.37 -15.15
CA ARG A 129 8.21 -0.72 -15.11
C ARG A 129 8.88 -2.09 -15.30
N GLU A 130 9.79 -2.21 -16.26
CA GLU A 130 10.52 -3.46 -16.53
C GLU A 130 11.39 -3.87 -15.34
N SER A 131 12.15 -2.93 -14.78
CA SER A 131 12.97 -3.15 -13.58
C SER A 131 12.13 -3.62 -12.38
N GLN A 132 10.96 -3.00 -12.15
CA GLN A 132 10.06 -3.42 -11.08
C GLN A 132 9.45 -4.82 -11.32
N LEU A 133 9.15 -5.15 -12.58
CA LEU A 133 8.67 -6.50 -12.93
C LEU A 133 9.76 -7.55 -12.69
N GLU A 134 11.02 -7.25 -12.99
CA GLU A 134 12.15 -8.13 -12.69
C GLU A 134 12.33 -8.34 -11.19
N VAL A 135 12.30 -7.26 -10.40
CA VAL A 135 12.37 -7.35 -8.93
C VAL A 135 11.22 -8.19 -8.39
N LYS A 136 9.99 -8.00 -8.87
CA LYS A 136 8.83 -8.80 -8.46
C LYS A 136 8.98 -10.27 -8.81
N LYS A 137 9.43 -10.58 -10.04
CA LYS A 137 9.74 -11.97 -10.45
C LYS A 137 10.78 -12.60 -9.55
N TRP A 138 11.82 -11.83 -9.21
CA TRP A 138 12.88 -12.28 -8.30
C TRP A 138 12.33 -12.55 -6.90
N GLN A 139 11.52 -11.64 -6.35
CA GLN A 139 10.89 -11.81 -5.02
C GLN A 139 9.99 -13.05 -4.97
N VAL A 140 9.20 -13.32 -6.02
CA VAL A 140 8.37 -14.53 -6.10
C VAL A 140 9.24 -15.78 -6.11
N LYS A 141 10.27 -15.82 -6.97
CA LYS A 141 11.20 -16.95 -7.06
C LYS A 141 11.93 -17.19 -5.73
N GLU A 142 12.30 -16.11 -5.04
CA GLU A 142 12.97 -16.16 -3.75
C GLU A 142 12.02 -16.66 -2.64
N ALA A 143 10.77 -16.18 -2.62
CA ALA A 143 9.75 -16.68 -1.70
C ALA A 143 9.43 -18.16 -1.93
N GLU A 144 9.36 -18.61 -3.18
CA GLU A 144 9.19 -20.03 -3.53
C GLU A 144 10.38 -20.87 -3.06
N ARG A 145 11.62 -20.36 -3.24
CA ARG A 145 12.83 -20.99 -2.73
C ARG A 145 12.79 -21.15 -1.20
N GLN A 146 12.39 -20.09 -0.48
CA GLN A 146 12.30 -20.12 0.98
C GLN A 146 11.19 -21.04 1.49
N ARG A 147 10.09 -21.21 0.74
CA ARG A 147 9.03 -22.19 1.05
C ARG A 147 9.51 -23.63 0.87
N GLN A 148 10.42 -23.87 -0.08
CA GLN A 148 11.07 -25.16 -0.24
C GLN A 148 12.27 -25.26 0.69
N VAL A 149 12.02 -25.45 1.99
CA VAL A 149 13.07 -25.89 2.92
C VAL A 149 13.42 -27.32 2.54
N LYS A 150 14.38 -27.48 1.63
CA LYS A 150 15.01 -28.77 1.36
C LYS A 150 15.92 -29.05 2.55
N ILE A 151 15.35 -29.57 3.64
CA ILE A 151 16.18 -30.17 4.68
C ILE A 151 16.89 -31.33 3.99
N SER A 152 18.22 -31.24 3.89
CA SER A 152 18.99 -32.35 3.35
C SER A 152 18.88 -33.54 4.31
N ALA A 153 18.99 -34.78 3.79
CA ALA A 153 18.90 -35.97 4.64
C ALA A 153 19.98 -35.97 5.76
N ALA A 154 21.11 -35.29 5.54
CA ALA A 154 22.15 -35.11 6.55
C ALA A 154 21.74 -34.11 7.65
N ASP A 155 21.16 -32.97 7.27
CA ASP A 155 20.70 -31.94 8.21
C ASP A 155 19.46 -32.39 9.01
N TRP A 156 18.69 -33.36 8.49
CA TRP A 156 17.56 -33.96 9.22
C TRP A 156 18.00 -34.87 10.37
N ILE A 157 19.19 -35.47 10.28
CA ILE A 157 19.67 -36.42 11.29
C ILE A 157 19.93 -35.72 12.62
N GLU A 158 20.44 -34.48 12.58
CA GLU A 158 20.81 -33.67 13.74
C GLU A 158 19.72 -32.67 14.17
N HIS A 159 18.58 -32.64 13.47
CA HIS A 159 17.52 -31.67 13.73
C HIS A 159 16.80 -31.96 15.07
N PRO A 160 16.64 -30.99 15.99
CA PRO A 160 16.01 -31.22 17.30
C PRO A 160 14.56 -31.71 17.19
N ASP A 161 13.85 -31.32 16.13
CA ASP A 161 12.47 -31.78 15.86
C ASP A 161 12.39 -33.28 15.55
N ARG A 162 13.49 -33.93 15.14
CA ARG A 162 13.54 -35.39 15.00
C ARG A 162 13.26 -36.07 16.34
N TYR A 163 13.87 -35.57 17.42
CA TYR A 163 13.69 -36.10 18.77
C TYR A 163 12.24 -35.92 19.25
N LEU A 164 11.62 -34.78 18.91
CA LEU A 164 10.21 -34.51 19.23
C LEU A 164 9.26 -35.44 18.46
N LEU A 165 9.55 -35.75 17.19
CA LEU A 165 8.77 -36.67 16.37
C LEU A 165 8.91 -38.14 16.81
N GLU A 166 10.07 -38.52 17.32
CA GLU A 166 10.35 -39.84 17.89
C GLU A 166 9.56 -40.06 19.20
N LEU A 167 9.52 -39.05 20.08
CA LEU A 167 8.70 -39.06 21.29
C LEU A 167 7.19 -39.07 20.99
N ALA A 168 6.78 -38.48 19.86
CA ALA A 168 5.39 -38.48 19.39
C ALA A 168 4.97 -39.79 18.68
N GLY A 169 5.86 -40.80 18.59
CA GLY A 169 5.51 -42.16 18.16
C GLY A 169 5.36 -42.36 16.65
N ARG A 170 5.89 -41.47 15.80
CA ARG A 170 5.86 -41.71 14.33
C ARG A 170 7.01 -42.65 13.89
N PRO A 171 6.71 -43.74 13.17
CA PRO A 171 7.74 -44.66 12.66
C PRO A 171 8.57 -44.02 11.52
N GLN A 172 9.87 -44.27 11.54
CA GLN A 172 10.83 -43.80 10.54
C GLN A 172 10.58 -44.43 9.16
N TYR A 173 10.35 -43.61 8.13
CA TYR A 173 10.41 -44.04 6.73
C TYR A 173 11.86 -44.08 6.22
N ASN A 174 12.74 -44.90 6.81
CA ASN A 174 13.94 -45.35 6.10
C ASN A 174 14.66 -46.53 6.79
N ASN A 175 14.10 -47.73 6.70
CA ASN A 175 14.87 -48.96 6.93
C ASN A 175 14.33 -50.08 6.03
N SER A 176 14.48 -49.92 4.72
CA SER A 176 14.33 -51.02 3.77
C SER A 176 15.66 -51.26 3.05
N SER A 177 16.60 -51.91 3.75
CA SER A 177 17.71 -52.65 3.13
C SER A 177 18.22 -53.73 4.09
N LYS A 178 17.57 -54.89 4.09
CA LYS A 178 18.21 -56.18 4.34
C LYS A 178 17.74 -57.14 3.27
#